data_AF-A0A4Q5R251-F1
#
_entry.id   AF-A0A4Q5R251-F1
#
_cell.length_a   1.000
_cell.length_b   1.000
_cell.length_c   1.000
_cell.angle_alpha   90.00
_cell.angle_beta   90.00
_cell.angle_gamma   90.00
#
_symmetry.space_group_name_H-M   'P 1'
#
loop_
_entity.id
_entity.type
_entity.pdbx_description
1 polymer ?
#
loop_
_entity_poly.entity_id
_entity_poly.type
_entity_poly.pdbx_seq_one_letter_code
_entity_poly.pdbx_strand_id
1 'polypeptide(L)'
;ISRDVVISSAWDAGQATTMTTDFGRFLDEHRDRLTALRILYGLPAATKRLTYDSLVDLRDAIMQPPWLLEPLALWSAYRRLSADKVRANPAKTLTDLVALVRFAMGASETLAPLSSDMAGRFNLWLGREQRAGRTYTQEQLGWLEAIRDYLAANIELTTADIQDQFGARGGILGARRAFGPRLDALLDDLQDALVA
;
A
#
# COMPACT_ATOMS: atom_id res chain seq x y z
N ILE A 1 -40.26 1.41 -10.46
CA ILE A 1 -38.99 0.75 -10.07
C ILE A 1 -39.35 -0.71 -9.76
N SER A 2 -38.79 -1.68 -10.50
CA SER A 2 -39.26 -3.09 -10.49
C SER A 2 -38.81 -3.85 -9.24
N ARG A 3 -39.66 -4.74 -8.72
CA ARG A 3 -39.46 -5.55 -7.50
C ARG A 3 -38.19 -6.41 -7.57
N ASP A 4 -37.85 -6.90 -8.77
CA ASP A 4 -36.66 -7.74 -8.98
C ASP A 4 -35.35 -6.96 -8.80
N VAL A 5 -35.33 -5.67 -9.12
CA VAL A 5 -34.16 -4.79 -8.93
C VAL A 5 -33.92 -4.55 -7.43
N VAL A 6 -34.99 -4.47 -6.63
CA VAL A 6 -34.89 -4.29 -5.18
C VAL A 6 -34.37 -5.56 -4.50
N ILE A 7 -34.79 -6.75 -4.96
CA ILE A 7 -34.36 -8.04 -4.40
C ILE A 7 -32.90 -8.35 -4.78
N SER A 8 -32.51 -8.18 -6.04
CA SER A 8 -31.12 -8.34 -6.47
C SER A 8 -30.18 -7.38 -5.75
N SER A 9 -30.57 -6.10 -5.62
CA SER A 9 -29.70 -5.11 -4.98
C SER A 9 -29.50 -5.36 -3.48
N ALA A 10 -30.52 -5.87 -2.79
CA ALA A 10 -30.45 -6.29 -1.39
C ALA A 10 -29.60 -7.57 -1.20
N TRP A 11 -29.71 -8.53 -2.12
CA TRP A 11 -28.89 -9.75 -2.13
C TRP A 11 -27.40 -9.42 -2.29
N ASP A 12 -27.06 -8.53 -3.23
CA ASP A 12 -25.68 -8.08 -3.45
C ASP A 12 -25.11 -7.32 -2.25
N ALA A 13 -25.95 -6.51 -1.58
CA ALA A 13 -25.55 -5.80 -0.36
C ALA A 13 -25.31 -6.75 0.82
N GLY A 14 -26.11 -7.81 0.94
CA GLY A 14 -25.91 -8.87 1.94
C GLY A 14 -24.57 -9.57 1.77
N GLN A 15 -24.22 -9.98 0.54
CA GLN A 15 -22.92 -10.61 0.26
C GLN A 15 -21.75 -9.67 0.56
N ALA A 16 -21.84 -8.41 0.14
CA ALA A 16 -20.81 -7.41 0.45
C ALA A 16 -20.63 -7.22 1.95
N THR A 17 -21.73 -7.25 2.72
CA THR A 17 -21.71 -7.14 4.19
C THR A 17 -21.02 -8.34 4.81
N THR A 18 -21.38 -9.56 4.41
CA THR A 18 -20.72 -10.78 4.89
C THR A 18 -19.22 -10.74 4.62
N MET A 19 -18.82 -10.42 3.40
CA MET A 19 -17.41 -10.45 3.00
C MET A 19 -16.56 -9.40 3.72
N THR A 20 -17.08 -8.18 3.92
CA THR A 20 -16.37 -7.15 4.70
C THR A 20 -16.34 -7.47 6.20
N THR A 21 -17.37 -8.14 6.71
CA THR A 21 -17.41 -8.64 8.10
C THR A 21 -16.40 -9.76 8.32
N ASP A 22 -16.34 -10.72 7.40
CA ASP A 22 -15.37 -11.83 7.46
C ASP A 22 -13.94 -11.32 7.29
N PHE A 23 -13.71 -10.30 6.46
CA PHE A 23 -12.41 -9.63 6.40
C PHE A 23 -12.03 -8.98 7.72
N GLY A 24 -12.94 -8.25 8.37
CA GLY A 24 -12.71 -7.70 9.71
C GLY A 24 -12.33 -8.80 10.72
N ARG A 25 -13.09 -9.90 10.74
CA ARG A 25 -12.81 -11.06 11.59
C ARG A 25 -11.44 -11.67 11.31
N PHE A 26 -11.09 -11.86 10.04
CA PHE A 26 -9.77 -12.32 9.64
C PHE A 26 -8.66 -11.43 10.22
N LEU A 27 -8.80 -10.10 10.07
CA LEU A 27 -7.79 -9.15 10.54
C LEU A 27 -7.61 -9.21 12.06
N ASP A 28 -8.69 -9.40 12.81
CA ASP A 28 -8.64 -9.55 14.26
C ASP A 28 -7.99 -10.88 14.67
N GLU A 29 -8.37 -11.99 14.03
CA GLU A 29 -7.88 -13.34 14.36
C GLU A 29 -6.41 -13.58 13.98
N HIS A 30 -5.90 -12.86 12.98
CA HIS A 30 -4.54 -12.98 12.48
C HIS A 30 -3.63 -11.80 12.84
N ARG A 31 -4.15 -10.85 13.62
CA ARG A 31 -3.51 -9.56 13.97
C ARG A 31 -2.06 -9.69 14.41
N ASP A 32 -1.76 -10.65 15.28
CA ASP A 32 -0.46 -10.88 15.89
C ASP A 32 0.36 -11.99 15.20
N ARG A 33 -0.21 -12.68 14.22
CA ARG A 33 0.41 -13.82 13.52
C ARG A 33 1.10 -13.40 12.22
N LEU A 34 0.43 -12.61 11.40
CA LEU A 34 0.95 -12.21 10.09
C LEU A 34 1.83 -10.98 10.21
N THR A 35 3.05 -11.05 9.70
CA THR A 35 4.04 -9.95 9.77
C THR A 35 3.46 -8.64 9.25
N ALA A 36 2.80 -8.65 8.09
CA ALA A 36 2.18 -7.45 7.54
C ALA A 36 1.13 -6.83 8.48
N LEU A 37 0.28 -7.64 9.11
CA LEU A 37 -0.73 -7.14 10.06
C LEU A 37 -0.06 -6.59 11.32
N ARG A 38 0.94 -7.28 11.87
CA ARG A 38 1.69 -6.78 13.04
C ARG A 38 2.26 -5.37 12.79
N ILE A 39 2.79 -5.14 11.59
CA ILE A 39 3.32 -3.84 11.16
C ILE A 39 2.18 -2.82 11.01
N LEU A 40 1.12 -3.15 10.27
CA LEU A 40 -0.01 -2.25 10.02
C LEU A 40 -0.79 -1.87 11.28
N TYR A 41 -0.86 -2.76 12.26
CA TYR A 41 -1.43 -2.50 13.59
C TYR A 41 -0.47 -1.81 14.55
N GLY A 42 0.79 -1.58 14.16
CA GLY A 42 1.80 -0.93 14.99
C GLY A 42 2.12 -1.70 16.28
N LEU A 43 2.12 -3.04 16.22
CA LEU A 43 2.34 -3.85 17.42
C LEU A 43 3.80 -3.74 17.93
N PRO A 44 4.02 -3.83 19.26
CA PRO A 44 5.37 -3.85 19.82
C PRO A 44 6.24 -4.96 19.22
N ALA A 45 7.54 -4.66 19.04
CA ALA A 45 8.54 -5.56 18.46
C ALA A 45 8.27 -6.01 17.01
N ALA A 46 7.25 -5.48 16.33
CA ALA A 46 7.14 -5.62 14.88
C ALA A 46 8.31 -4.90 14.21
N THR A 47 8.74 -5.42 13.06
CA THR A 47 9.60 -4.65 12.16
C THR A 47 8.90 -3.37 11.74
N LYS A 48 9.65 -2.36 11.28
CA LYS A 48 9.06 -1.08 10.85
C LYS A 48 8.52 -1.12 9.43
N ARG A 49 9.03 -2.02 8.59
CA ARG A 49 8.79 -2.03 7.14
C ARG A 49 8.02 -3.26 6.71
N LEU A 50 7.01 -3.00 5.88
CA LEU A 50 6.37 -4.03 5.08
C LEU A 50 7.35 -4.49 4.01
N THR A 51 7.39 -5.81 3.83
CA THR A 51 8.15 -6.43 2.75
C THR A 51 7.20 -7.00 1.71
N TYR A 52 7.70 -7.25 0.50
CA TYR A 52 6.93 -7.93 -0.53
C TYR A 52 6.37 -9.27 -0.01
N ASP A 53 7.23 -10.11 0.58
CA ASP A 53 6.85 -11.41 1.11
C ASP A 53 5.78 -11.32 2.20
N SER A 54 5.86 -10.30 3.07
CA SER A 54 4.84 -10.11 4.12
C SER A 54 3.45 -9.83 3.54
N LEU A 55 3.36 -9.14 2.39
CA LEU A 55 2.10 -8.89 1.70
C LEU A 55 1.62 -10.11 0.90
N VAL A 56 2.54 -10.91 0.35
CA VAL A 56 2.22 -12.19 -0.26
C VAL A 56 1.61 -13.14 0.76
N ASP A 57 2.23 -13.28 1.93
CA ASP A 57 1.72 -14.10 3.02
C ASP A 57 0.32 -13.65 3.45
N LEU A 58 0.10 -12.35 3.55
CA LEU A 58 -1.22 -11.79 3.87
C LEU A 58 -2.25 -12.10 2.79
N ARG A 59 -1.91 -11.88 1.51
CA ARG A 59 -2.77 -12.19 0.36
C ARG A 59 -3.17 -13.66 0.39
N ASP A 60 -2.20 -14.54 0.53
CA ASP A 60 -2.42 -15.97 0.45
C ASP A 60 -3.29 -16.42 1.63
N ALA A 61 -3.04 -15.90 2.84
CA ALA A 61 -3.84 -16.20 4.02
C ALA A 61 -5.31 -15.80 3.88
N ILE A 62 -5.63 -14.62 3.33
CA ILE A 62 -7.04 -14.21 3.12
C ILE A 62 -7.73 -15.03 2.03
N MET A 63 -6.97 -15.59 1.09
CA MET A 63 -7.50 -16.40 -0.02
C MET A 63 -7.66 -17.88 0.32
N GLN A 64 -7.14 -18.36 1.46
CA GLN A 64 -7.34 -19.74 1.90
C GLN A 64 -8.70 -19.95 2.59
N PRO A 65 -9.25 -21.18 2.59
CA PRO A 65 -10.37 -21.53 3.46
C PRO A 65 -10.04 -21.28 4.94
N PRO A 66 -11.00 -20.84 5.76
CA PRO A 66 -12.42 -20.63 5.44
C PRO A 66 -12.74 -19.27 4.81
N TRP A 67 -11.75 -18.39 4.60
CA TRP A 67 -11.96 -16.99 4.27
C TRP A 67 -12.31 -16.75 2.79
N LEU A 68 -11.50 -17.30 1.87
CA LEU A 68 -11.71 -17.18 0.41
C LEU A 68 -11.96 -15.73 -0.06
N LEU A 69 -11.28 -14.75 0.55
CA LEU A 69 -11.48 -13.33 0.32
C LEU A 69 -10.55 -12.82 -0.78
N GLU A 70 -11.08 -12.61 -1.98
CA GLU A 70 -10.32 -12.00 -3.07
C GLU A 70 -10.18 -10.48 -2.90
N PRO A 71 -8.98 -9.89 -3.05
CA PRO A 71 -8.77 -8.45 -2.84
C PRO A 71 -9.65 -7.55 -3.72
N LEU A 72 -9.82 -7.91 -5.00
CA LEU A 72 -10.64 -7.14 -5.93
C LEU A 72 -12.14 -7.22 -5.57
N ALA A 73 -12.59 -8.38 -5.07
CA ALA A 73 -13.93 -8.53 -4.55
C ALA A 73 -14.11 -7.67 -3.29
N LEU A 74 -13.15 -7.68 -2.35
CA LEU A 74 -13.18 -6.86 -1.12
C LEU A 74 -13.32 -5.38 -1.43
N TRP A 75 -12.52 -4.87 -2.37
CA TRP A 75 -12.66 -3.49 -2.82
C TRP A 75 -14.06 -3.20 -3.37
N SER A 76 -14.60 -4.11 -4.17
CA SER A 76 -15.93 -3.94 -4.77
C SER A 76 -17.04 -3.98 -3.71
N ALA A 77 -16.91 -4.82 -2.68
CA ALA A 77 -17.82 -4.85 -1.55
C ALA A 77 -17.77 -3.56 -0.74
N TYR A 78 -16.59 -3.05 -0.42
CA TYR A 78 -16.45 -1.74 0.25
C TYR A 78 -17.05 -0.61 -0.60
N ARG A 79 -16.84 -0.63 -1.92
CA ARG A 79 -17.45 0.36 -2.83
C ARG A 79 -18.98 0.28 -2.81
N ARG A 80 -19.54 -0.91 -2.70
CA ARG A 80 -20.99 -1.13 -2.62
C ARG A 80 -21.58 -0.60 -1.30
N LEU A 81 -20.89 -0.80 -0.19
CA LEU A 81 -21.36 -0.43 1.15
C LEU A 81 -21.02 1.01 1.57
N SER A 82 -19.97 1.60 1.00
CA SER A 82 -19.41 2.90 1.42
C SER A 82 -18.92 3.70 0.21
N ALA A 83 -19.79 3.85 -0.78
CA ALA A 83 -19.47 4.47 -2.06
C ALA A 83 -18.88 5.90 -1.93
N ASP A 84 -19.30 6.65 -0.91
CA ASP A 84 -18.80 7.99 -0.60
C ASP A 84 -17.36 8.01 -0.07
N LYS A 85 -16.90 6.88 0.50
CA LYS A 85 -15.56 6.70 1.07
C LYS A 85 -14.58 6.02 0.12
N VAL A 86 -15.04 5.37 -0.94
CA VAL A 86 -14.17 4.75 -1.95
C VAL A 86 -13.90 5.76 -3.06
N ARG A 87 -12.66 6.25 -3.15
CA ARG A 87 -12.31 7.39 -4.03
C ARG A 87 -11.83 6.97 -5.41
N ALA A 88 -11.35 5.74 -5.57
CA ALA A 88 -10.81 5.26 -6.84
C ALA A 88 -10.94 3.73 -6.97
N ASN A 89 -10.72 3.25 -8.19
CA ASN A 89 -10.55 1.82 -8.45
C ASN A 89 -9.17 1.34 -7.96
N PRO A 90 -9.03 0.06 -7.58
CA PRO A 90 -7.76 -0.51 -7.18
C PRO A 90 -6.75 -0.47 -8.34
N ALA A 91 -5.47 -0.35 -8.01
CA ALA A 91 -4.38 -0.44 -8.98
C ALA A 91 -4.12 -1.88 -9.47
N LYS A 92 -4.76 -2.86 -8.82
CA LYS A 92 -4.57 -4.31 -8.99
C LYS A 92 -3.15 -4.75 -8.63
N THR A 93 -2.59 -4.14 -7.59
CA THR A 93 -1.25 -4.41 -7.05
C THR A 93 -1.35 -4.99 -5.65
N LEU A 94 -0.27 -5.59 -5.14
CA LEU A 94 -0.22 -6.06 -3.74
C LEU A 94 -0.41 -4.90 -2.75
N THR A 95 0.00 -3.69 -3.11
CA THR A 95 -0.18 -2.48 -2.30
C THR A 95 -1.65 -2.12 -2.06
N ASP A 96 -2.59 -2.58 -2.90
CA ASP A 96 -4.03 -2.41 -2.63
C ASP A 96 -4.48 -3.15 -1.36
N LEU A 97 -3.78 -4.23 -0.96
CA LEU A 97 -4.05 -4.91 0.31
C LEU A 97 -3.78 -3.99 1.51
N VAL A 98 -2.75 -3.16 1.42
CA VAL A 98 -2.44 -2.19 2.48
C VAL A 98 -3.57 -1.18 2.61
N ALA A 99 -4.10 -0.69 1.49
CA ALA A 99 -5.25 0.21 1.48
C ALA A 99 -6.49 -0.44 2.08
N LEU A 100 -6.77 -1.69 1.70
CA LEU A 100 -7.91 -2.47 2.23
C LEU A 100 -7.79 -2.66 3.74
N VAL A 101 -6.63 -3.08 4.25
CA VAL A 101 -6.42 -3.28 5.69
C VAL A 101 -6.58 -1.97 6.45
N ARG A 102 -5.92 -0.90 6.01
CA ARG A 102 -6.00 0.43 6.65
C ARG A 102 -7.43 0.96 6.69
N PHE A 103 -8.18 0.78 5.60
CA PHE A 103 -9.59 1.15 5.56
C PHE A 103 -10.45 0.31 6.50
N ALA A 104 -10.29 -1.01 6.48
CA ALA A 104 -11.05 -1.94 7.30
C ALA A 104 -10.86 -1.71 8.81
N MET A 105 -9.64 -1.38 9.25
CA MET A 105 -9.33 -1.08 10.65
C MET A 105 -9.62 0.38 11.05
N GLY A 106 -10.10 1.22 10.13
CA GLY A 106 -10.37 2.64 10.38
C GLY A 106 -9.12 3.53 10.48
N ALA A 107 -7.94 3.03 10.10
CA ALA A 107 -6.72 3.83 10.01
C ALA A 107 -6.71 4.77 8.79
N SER A 108 -7.58 4.55 7.82
CA SER A 108 -7.88 5.48 6.72
C SER A 108 -9.39 5.71 6.61
N GLU A 109 -9.80 6.98 6.53
CA GLU A 109 -11.20 7.35 6.33
C GLU A 109 -11.72 7.02 4.92
N THR A 110 -10.81 6.88 3.95
CA THR A 110 -11.13 6.62 2.55
C THR A 110 -10.34 5.45 2.00
N LEU A 111 -10.96 4.68 1.10
CA LEU A 111 -10.30 3.62 0.36
C LEU A 111 -9.84 4.15 -1.01
N ALA A 112 -8.52 4.22 -1.20
CA ALA A 112 -7.87 4.66 -2.42
C ALA A 112 -6.54 3.89 -2.60
N PRO A 113 -6.04 3.72 -3.84
CA PRO A 113 -4.74 3.10 -4.09
C PRO A 113 -3.62 3.86 -3.38
N LEU A 114 -2.60 3.14 -2.90
CA LEU A 114 -1.47 3.74 -2.18
C LEU A 114 -0.72 4.82 -2.98
N SER A 115 -0.77 4.77 -4.32
CA SER A 115 -0.13 5.76 -5.18
C SER A 115 -0.61 7.19 -4.90
N SER A 116 -1.89 7.40 -4.60
CA SER A 116 -2.40 8.74 -4.25
C SER A 116 -1.85 9.23 -2.92
N ASP A 117 -1.80 8.34 -1.92
CA ASP A 117 -1.34 8.68 -0.58
C ASP A 117 0.18 8.92 -0.55
N MET A 118 0.93 8.08 -1.27
CA MET A 118 2.38 8.22 -1.40
C MET A 118 2.77 9.51 -2.13
N ALA A 119 2.00 9.98 -3.11
CA ALA A 119 2.26 11.28 -3.75
C ALA A 119 2.19 12.43 -2.74
N GLY A 120 1.19 12.43 -1.85
CA GLY A 120 1.08 13.42 -0.78
C GLY A 120 2.24 13.34 0.22
N ARG A 121 2.58 12.14 0.68
CA ARG A 121 3.70 11.89 1.60
C ARG A 121 5.05 12.27 1.00
N PHE A 122 5.24 12.03 -0.29
CA PHE A 122 6.43 12.39 -1.03
C PHE A 122 6.65 13.91 -1.02
N ASN A 123 5.60 14.69 -1.29
CA ASN A 123 5.68 16.15 -1.24
C ASN A 123 5.98 16.67 0.17
N LEU A 124 5.38 16.06 1.20
CA LEU A 124 5.69 16.39 2.60
C LEU A 124 7.14 16.06 2.95
N TRP A 125 7.65 14.92 2.50
CA TRP A 125 9.04 14.50 2.69
C TRP A 125 10.02 15.46 1.99
N LEU A 126 9.77 15.80 0.72
CA LEU A 126 10.57 16.82 0.00
C LEU A 126 10.59 18.16 0.73
N GLY A 127 9.45 18.60 1.28
CA GLY A 127 9.37 19.81 2.09
C GLY A 127 10.19 19.73 3.39
N ARG A 128 10.29 18.55 4.01
CA ARG A 128 11.17 18.32 5.18
C ARG A 128 12.64 18.37 4.78
N GLU A 129 13.00 17.75 3.67
CA GLU A 129 14.36 17.78 3.11
C GLU A 129 14.81 19.22 2.85
N GLN A 130 13.97 20.00 2.17
CA GLN A 130 14.26 21.41 1.87
C GLN A 130 14.44 22.24 3.15
N ARG A 131 13.56 22.07 4.15
CA ARG A 131 13.69 22.75 5.46
C ARG A 131 14.96 22.38 6.21
N ALA A 132 15.50 21.20 5.96
CA ALA A 132 16.77 20.76 6.51
C ALA A 132 17.98 21.12 5.64
N GLY A 133 17.82 22.05 4.67
CA GLY A 133 18.88 22.56 3.82
C GLY A 133 19.26 21.64 2.66
N ARG A 134 18.42 20.66 2.33
CA ARG A 134 18.70 19.64 1.32
C ARG A 134 17.82 19.87 0.10
N THR A 135 18.45 20.28 -0.99
CA THR A 135 17.81 20.52 -2.28
C THR A 135 18.30 19.51 -3.30
N TYR A 136 17.40 19.08 -4.18
CA TYR A 136 17.69 18.07 -5.19
C TYR A 136 17.78 18.69 -6.59
N THR A 137 18.72 18.19 -7.39
CA THR A 137 18.79 18.52 -8.83
C THR A 137 17.61 17.88 -9.58
N GLN A 138 17.36 18.30 -10.83
CA GLN A 138 16.33 17.67 -11.65
C GLN A 138 16.57 16.16 -11.85
N GLU A 139 17.83 15.75 -12.02
CA GLU A 139 18.18 14.33 -12.12
C GLU A 139 17.83 13.57 -10.84
N GLN A 140 18.17 14.13 -9.67
CA GLN A 140 17.84 13.52 -8.38
C GLN A 140 16.33 13.47 -8.14
N LEU A 141 15.59 14.53 -8.49
CA LEU A 141 14.13 14.52 -8.41
C LEU A 141 13.52 13.43 -9.30
N GLY A 142 14.02 13.26 -10.52
CA GLY A 142 13.56 12.19 -11.42
C GLY A 142 13.84 10.79 -10.89
N TRP A 143 14.92 10.60 -10.12
CA TRP A 143 15.16 9.36 -9.37
C TRP A 143 14.15 9.16 -8.23
N LEU A 144 13.95 10.19 -7.41
CA LEU A 144 13.06 10.16 -6.25
C LEU A 144 11.60 9.89 -6.66
N GLU A 145 11.13 10.52 -7.73
CA GLU A 145 9.79 10.30 -8.30
C GLU A 145 9.64 8.85 -8.81
N ALA A 146 10.65 8.32 -9.48
CA ALA A 146 10.58 6.96 -9.99
C ALA A 146 10.63 5.90 -8.87
N ILE A 147 11.39 6.17 -7.80
CA ILE A 147 11.38 5.35 -6.58
C ILE A 147 10.01 5.39 -5.91
N ARG A 148 9.40 6.57 -5.78
CA ARG A 148 8.02 6.72 -5.26
C ARG A 148 7.04 5.86 -6.07
N ASP A 149 7.09 5.95 -7.40
CA ASP A 149 6.16 5.23 -8.27
C ASP A 149 6.38 3.71 -8.19
N TYR A 150 7.64 3.28 -8.06
CA TYR A 150 7.98 1.88 -7.82
C TYR A 150 7.43 1.36 -6.49
N LEU A 151 7.61 2.11 -5.40
CA LEU A 151 7.10 1.77 -4.07
C LEU A 151 5.57 1.72 -4.03
N ALA A 152 4.91 2.61 -4.76
CA ALA A 152 3.44 2.61 -4.87
C ALA A 152 2.90 1.31 -5.49
N ALA A 153 3.68 0.64 -6.33
CA ALA A 153 3.32 -0.65 -6.93
C ALA A 153 3.81 -1.86 -6.11
N ASN A 154 4.98 -1.77 -5.47
CA ASN A 154 5.70 -2.93 -4.92
C ASN A 154 5.91 -2.93 -3.40
N ILE A 155 5.51 -1.89 -2.67
CA ILE A 155 5.67 -1.64 -1.21
C ILE A 155 7.11 -1.50 -0.70
N GLU A 156 8.07 -2.18 -1.32
CA GLU A 156 9.46 -2.27 -0.88
C GLU A 156 10.39 -2.01 -2.07
N LEU A 157 11.55 -1.41 -1.81
CA LEU A 157 12.62 -1.23 -2.79
C LEU A 157 13.93 -1.76 -2.21
N THR A 158 14.47 -2.81 -2.84
CA THR A 158 15.78 -3.37 -2.51
C THR A 158 16.87 -2.86 -3.46
N THR A 159 18.14 -3.07 -3.10
CA THR A 159 19.28 -2.77 -3.99
C THR A 159 19.23 -3.56 -5.30
N ALA A 160 18.73 -4.79 -5.27
CA ALA A 160 18.55 -5.62 -6.47
C ALA A 160 17.49 -5.02 -7.39
N ASP A 161 16.37 -4.57 -6.82
CA ASP A 161 15.33 -3.86 -7.60
C ASP A 161 15.89 -2.58 -8.21
N ILE A 162 16.75 -1.85 -7.48
CA ILE A 162 17.38 -0.65 -8.05
C ILE A 162 18.20 -1.00 -9.30
N GLN A 163 18.97 -2.08 -9.22
CA GLN A 163 19.79 -2.55 -10.32
C GLN A 163 18.93 -2.96 -11.53
N ASP A 164 17.86 -3.70 -11.29
CA ASP A 164 17.06 -4.32 -12.36
C ASP A 164 16.07 -3.32 -12.98
N GLN A 165 15.36 -2.54 -12.15
CA GLN A 165 14.24 -1.69 -12.58
C GLN A 165 14.69 -0.32 -13.11
N PHE A 166 15.88 0.12 -12.72
CA PHE A 166 16.43 1.41 -13.16
C PHE A 166 17.69 1.23 -14.02
N GLY A 167 17.81 0.11 -14.73
CA GLY A 167 18.92 -0.14 -15.66
C GLY A 167 19.10 0.97 -16.70
N ALA A 168 18.01 1.53 -17.22
CA ALA A 168 18.05 2.68 -18.14
C ALA A 168 18.61 3.96 -17.51
N ARG A 169 18.60 4.07 -16.17
CA ARG A 169 19.23 5.16 -15.39
C ARG A 169 20.61 4.76 -14.84
N GLY A 170 21.16 3.61 -15.23
CA GLY A 170 22.45 3.09 -14.77
C GLY A 170 22.40 2.25 -13.48
N GLY A 171 21.21 1.80 -13.07
CA GLY A 171 21.01 0.92 -11.91
C GLY A 171 21.58 1.50 -10.62
N ILE A 172 22.14 0.64 -9.77
CA ILE A 172 22.70 1.07 -8.47
C ILE A 172 23.89 2.02 -8.63
N LEU A 173 24.68 1.87 -9.69
CA LEU A 173 25.81 2.77 -9.98
C LEU A 173 25.32 4.16 -10.39
N GLY A 174 24.23 4.24 -11.15
CA GLY A 174 23.55 5.48 -11.50
C GLY A 174 23.01 6.19 -10.25
N ALA A 175 22.32 5.46 -9.38
CA ALA A 175 21.82 5.99 -8.11
C ALA A 175 22.97 6.50 -7.22
N ARG A 176 24.07 5.75 -7.11
CA ARG A 176 25.27 6.19 -6.35
C ARG A 176 25.91 7.42 -6.94
N ARG A 177 25.92 7.58 -8.27
CA ARG A 177 26.41 8.81 -8.91
C ARG A 177 25.52 10.00 -8.59
N ALA A 178 24.20 9.80 -8.58
CA ALA A 178 23.23 10.86 -8.32
C ALA A 178 23.23 11.32 -6.85
N PHE A 179 23.30 10.40 -5.88
CA PHE A 179 23.14 10.71 -4.46
C PHE A 179 24.40 10.56 -3.60
N GLY A 180 25.47 9.98 -4.16
CA GLY A 180 26.74 9.81 -3.49
C GLY A 180 26.62 9.00 -2.19
N PRO A 181 27.38 9.37 -1.14
CA PRO A 181 27.39 8.66 0.15
C PRO A 181 26.05 8.67 0.90
N ARG A 182 25.12 9.54 0.51
CA ARG A 182 23.83 9.68 1.19
C ARG A 182 22.79 8.67 0.69
N LEU A 183 23.06 7.96 -0.41
CA LEU A 183 22.09 7.09 -1.06
C LEU A 183 21.35 6.17 -0.07
N ASP A 184 22.08 5.40 0.72
CA ASP A 184 21.47 4.39 1.59
C ASP A 184 20.55 5.02 2.65
N ALA A 185 21.04 6.04 3.35
CA ALA A 185 20.24 6.77 4.34
C ALA A 185 19.04 7.50 3.72
N LEU A 186 19.18 8.00 2.49
CA LEU A 186 18.09 8.64 1.75
C LEU A 186 17.02 7.63 1.35
N LEU A 187 17.41 6.46 0.87
CA LEU A 187 16.47 5.41 0.48
C LEU A 187 15.72 4.88 1.69
N ASP A 188 16.40 4.70 2.82
CA ASP A 188 15.79 4.31 4.08
C ASP A 188 14.74 5.34 4.54
N ASP A 189 15.12 6.60 4.64
CA ASP A 189 14.23 7.68 5.09
C ASP A 189 13.04 7.90 4.13
N LEU A 190 13.29 7.81 2.81
CA LEU A 190 12.23 7.92 1.81
C LEU A 190 11.24 6.76 1.90
N GLN A 191 11.71 5.52 1.97
CA GLN A 191 10.84 4.35 2.11
C GLN A 191 10.01 4.43 3.39
N ASP A 192 10.64 4.76 4.52
CA ASP A 192 9.93 4.94 5.80
C ASP A 192 8.87 6.04 5.71
N ALA A 193 9.16 7.16 5.06
CA ALA A 193 8.20 8.25 4.90
C ALA A 193 6.99 7.88 4.03
N LEU A 194 7.21 7.10 2.97
CA LEU A 194 6.16 6.78 1.99
C LEU A 194 5.29 5.59 2.43
N VAL A 195 5.90 4.57 3.04
CA VAL A 195 5.23 3.31 3.35
C VAL A 195 4.55 3.30 4.72
N ALA A 196 5.02 4.10 5.69
CA ALA A 196 4.53 4.12 7.09
C ALA A 196 3.00 4.13 7.26
#